data_AF-A0A7W5C9P4-F1
#
_entry.id   AF-A0A7W5C9P4-F1
#
_cell.length_a   1.000
_cell.length_b   1.000
_cell.length_c   1.000
_cell.angle_alpha   90.00
_cell.angle_beta   90.00
_cell.angle_gamma   90.00
#
_symmetry.space_group_name_H-M   'P 1'
#
loop_
_entity.id
_entity.type
_entity.pdbx_description
1 polymer ?
#
loop_
_entity_poly.entity_id
_entity_poly.type
_entity_poly.pdbx_seq_one_letter_code
_entity_poly.pdbx_strand_id
1 'polypeptide(L)' 'MHYTTVKDWIKLYKQDGEQSFPGSGNLKVEDQEIRKLRKQLADLKEENDILKKAAAYFAKNLK' A
#
# COMPACT_ATOMS: atom_id res chain seq x y z
N MET A 1 2.60 -28.23 20.74
CA MET A 1 3.28 -27.76 19.52
C MET A 1 2.85 -28.66 18.38
N HIS A 2 2.04 -28.16 17.44
CA HIS A 2 1.57 -28.96 16.30
C HIS A 2 2.70 -29.05 15.25
N TYR A 3 3.02 -30.25 14.78
CA TYR A 3 4.11 -30.51 13.82
C TYR A 3 4.02 -29.72 12.51
N THR A 4 2.82 -29.23 12.17
CA THR A 4 2.55 -28.42 10.98
C THR A 4 3.21 -27.04 11.06
N THR A 5 3.26 -26.42 12.24
CA THR A 5 3.75 -25.04 12.40
C THR A 5 5.24 -24.87 12.09
N VAL A 6 6.08 -25.84 12.48
CA VAL A 6 7.53 -25.78 12.22
C VAL A 6 7.84 -26.00 10.74
N LYS A 7 7.11 -26.89 10.06
CA LYS A 7 7.24 -27.09 8.61
C LYS A 7 6.85 -25.83 7.84
N ASP A 8 5.78 -25.18 8.26
CA ASP A 8 5.31 -23.93 7.64
C ASP A 8 6.33 -22.81 7.81
N TRP A 9 6.98 -22.70 8.98
CA TRP A 9 8.05 -21.73 9.21
C TRP A 9 9.29 -21.99 8.36
N ILE A 10 9.72 -23.25 8.22
CA ILE A 10 10.83 -23.62 7.34
C ILE A 10 10.50 -23.29 5.88
N LYS A 11 9.25 -23.50 5.45
CA LYS A 11 8.80 -23.17 4.10
C LYS A 11 8.81 -21.65 3.87
N LEU A 12 8.27 -20.87 4.81
CA LEU A 12 8.28 -19.40 4.76
C LEU A 12 9.71 -18.87 4.72
N TYR A 13 10.61 -19.37 5.57
CA TYR A 13 12.02 -19.01 5.59
C TYR A 13 12.75 -19.35 4.29
N LYS A 14 12.44 -20.49 3.67
CA LYS A 14 13.01 -20.84 2.35
C LYS A 14 12.52 -19.92 1.22
N GLN A 15 11.31 -19.36 1.35
CA GLN A 15 10.73 -18.49 0.33
C GLN A 15 11.21 -17.04 0.47
N ASP A 16 11.17 -16.47 1.67
CA ASP A 16 11.43 -15.04 1.89
C ASP A 16 12.72 -14.77 2.71
N GLY A 17 13.45 -15.79 3.15
CA GLY A 17 14.71 -15.66 3.88
C GLY A 17 14.59 -14.87 5.18
N GLU A 18 15.49 -13.91 5.39
CA GLU A 18 15.46 -13.02 6.57
C GLU A 18 14.22 -12.09 6.59
N GLN A 19 13.51 -11.94 5.47
CA GLN A 19 12.28 -11.14 5.36
C GLN A 19 11.00 -11.94 5.67
N SER A 20 11.12 -13.23 6.00
CA SER A 20 9.96 -14.09 6.34
C SER A 20 9.30 -13.70 7.67
N PHE A 21 10.07 -13.10 8.58
CA PHE A 21 9.61 -12.74 9.91
C PHE A 21 10.08 -11.33 10.28
N PRO A 22 9.56 -10.26 9.63
CA PRO A 22 10.03 -8.90 9.86
C PRO A 22 9.66 -8.36 11.27
N GLY A 23 8.96 -9.15 12.10
CA GLY A 23 8.51 -8.76 13.43
C GLY A 23 7.16 -8.02 13.39
N SER A 24 6.45 -7.98 14.52
CA SER A 24 5.13 -7.32 14.61
C SER A 24 5.29 -5.79 14.45
N GLY A 25 5.15 -5.30 13.22
CA GLY A 25 5.20 -3.88 12.91
C GLY A 25 5.98 -3.52 11.65
N ASN A 26 6.86 -4.40 11.18
CA ASN A 26 7.60 -4.15 9.94
C ASN A 26 6.91 -4.86 8.78
N LEU A 27 6.49 -4.08 7.79
CA LEU A 27 6.04 -4.60 6.50
C LEU A 27 7.25 -5.02 5.66
N LYS A 28 7.10 -6.08 4.85
CA LYS A 28 8.08 -6.41 3.81
C LYS A 28 8.33 -5.18 2.94
N VAL A 29 9.54 -5.03 2.40
CA VAL A 29 9.90 -3.86 1.58
C VAL A 29 8.90 -3.65 0.42
N GLU A 30 8.44 -4.74 -0.20
CA GLU A 30 7.42 -4.73 -1.25
C GLU A 30 6.09 -4.17 -0.76
N ASP A 31 5.64 -4.56 0.44
CA ASP A 31 4.41 -4.07 1.05
C ASP A 31 4.52 -2.58 1.45
N GLN A 32 5.72 -2.12 1.82
CA GLN A 32 5.97 -0.70 2.10
C GLN A 32 5.82 0.15 0.83
N GLU A 33 6.37 -0.30 -0.29
CA GLU A 33 6.25 0.41 -1.56
C GLU A 33 4.80 0.39 -2.06
N ILE A 34 4.10 -0.74 -1.94
CA ILE A 34 2.65 -0.82 -2.25
C ILE A 34 1.87 0.18 -1.40
N ARG A 35 2.17 0.29 -0.10
CA ARG A 35 1.49 1.23 0.79
C ARG A 35 1.77 2.68 0.39
N LYS A 36 3.01 3.01 0.06
CA LYS A 36 3.42 4.34 -0.42
C LYS A 36 2.71 4.71 -1.71
N LEU A 37 2.70 3.80 -2.69
CA LEU A 37 2.01 4.00 -3.97
C LEU A 37 0.50 4.18 -3.78
N ARG A 38 -0.14 3.38 -2.91
CA ARG A 38 -1.56 3.54 -2.58
C ARG A 38 -1.86 4.91 -1.99
N LYS A 39 -1.00 5.42 -1.10
CA LYS A 39 -1.13 6.75 -0.53
C LYS A 39 -1.02 7.83 -1.60
N GLN A 40 0.03 7.78 -2.43
CA GLN A 40 0.22 8.75 -3.53
C GLN A 40 -0.96 8.75 -4.50
N LEU A 41 -1.50 7.58 -4.83
CA LEU A 41 -2.69 7.48 -5.68
C LEU A 41 -3.94 8.08 -5.04
N ALA A 42 -4.09 7.96 -3.72
CA ALA A 42 -5.20 8.58 -3.01
C ALA A 42 -5.08 10.11 -3.02
N ASP A 43 -3.90 10.63 -2.65
CA ASP A 43 -3.61 12.06 -2.62
C ASP A 43 -3.83 12.69 -4.02
N LEU A 44 -3.29 12.08 -5.08
CA LEU A 44 -3.46 12.56 -6.46
C LEU A 44 -4.92 12.53 -6.94
N LYS A 45 -5.70 11.53 -6.54
CA LYS A 45 -7.13 11.47 -6.89
C LYS A 45 -7.90 12.61 -6.24
N GLU A 46 -7.62 12.88 -4.97
CA GLU A 46 -8.24 13.98 -4.24
C GLU A 46 -7.91 15.34 -4.87
N GLU A 47 -6.64 15.59 -5.17
CA GLU A 47 -6.21 16.82 -5.87
C GLU A 47 -6.91 16.97 -7.22
N ASN A 48 -6.98 15.90 -8.01
CA ASN A 48 -7.64 15.92 -9.31
C ASN A 48 -9.13 16.24 -9.21
N ASP A 49 -9.81 15.69 -8.20
CA ASP A 49 -11.23 15.94 -7.97
C ASP A 49 -11.48 17.39 -7.53
N ILE A 50 -10.61 17.97 -6.69
CA ILE A 50 -10.66 19.39 -6.32
C ILE A 50 -10.49 20.27 -7.57
N LEU A 51 -9.49 19.99 -8.39
CA LEU A 51 -9.24 20.75 -9.62
C LEU A 51 -10.40 20.67 -10.61
N LYS A 52 -10.99 19.48 -10.79
CA LYS A 52 -12.18 19.30 -11.62
C LYS A 52 -13.37 20.11 -11.11
N LYS A 53 -13.63 20.09 -9.81
CA LYS A 53 -14.70 20.88 -9.18
C LYS A 53 -14.47 22.38 -9.37
N ALA A 54 -13.23 22.84 -9.18
CA ALA A 54 -12.85 24.23 -9.40
C ALA A 54 -13.05 24.64 -10.87
N ALA A 55 -12.55 23.84 -11.81
CA ALA A 55 -12.73 24.08 -13.25
C ALA A 55 -14.21 24.17 -13.64
N ALA A 56 -15.04 23.25 -13.12
CA ALA A 56 -16.48 23.27 -13.36
C ALA A 56 -17.16 24.52 -12.77
N TYR A 57 -16.74 24.96 -11.58
CA TYR A 57 -17.25 26.19 -10.98
C TYR A 57 -16.87 27.42 -11.82
N PHE A 58 -15.60 27.56 -12.22
CA PHE A 58 -15.16 28.67 -13.04
C PHE A 58 -15.87 28.71 -14.40
N ALA A 59 -16.00 27.56 -15.08
CA ALA A 59 -16.70 27.48 -16.36
C ALA A 59 -18.18 27.91 -16.27
N LYS A 60 -18.85 27.69 -15.13
CA LYS A 60 -20.24 28.13 -14.90
C LYS A 60 -20.36 29.64 -14.69
N ASN A 61 -19.37 30.28 -14.06
CA ASN A 61 -19.36 31.72 -13.75
C ASN A 61 -18.79 32.58 -14.89
N LEU A 62 -18.29 31.98 -15.97
CA LEU A 62 -17.80 32.65 -17.18
C LEU A 62 -18.93 32.93 -18.21
N LYS A 63 -20.18 32.58 -17.89
CA LYS A 63 -21.39 33.00 -18.61
C LYS A 63 -22.06 34.16 -17.87
#